data_AF-A0A2S2A3S3-F1
#
_entry.id   AF-A0A2S2A3S3-F1
#
_cell.length_a   1.000
_cell.length_b   1.000
_cell.length_c   1.000
_cell.angle_alpha   90.00
_cell.angle_beta   90.00
_cell.angle_gamma   90.00
#
_symmetry.space_group_name_H-M   'P 1'
#
loop_
_entity.id
_entity.type
_entity.pdbx_description
1 polymer ?
#
loop_
_entity_poly.entity_id
_entity_poly.type
_entity_poly.pdbx_seq_one_letter_code
_entity_poly.pdbx_strand_id
1 'polypeptide(L)'
;LPDLVKAGYLVVRMEPGTNERKVIGRVDCRGGPSPGWVHSFPVTDHYIVVPEMPLRYCAQNLLKAEPTPLYKFQWHPESKGYMHVMCKTSGKIVASVEVPLFVTFHFINAYEEVDEDGRITAVIADCCEHNSDTTILDRLRLQNLRSFNGEDVLPDARVGRFRIPLDGSPYGTLEAALDPNEHGKGLDMCSINPNYLGKKYRYAYACGAKRPCNFPNTLTKIDLELKKAKNWYDEGAVPSEPFFVARPGATEEDDGVVISIISGKNG
;
A
#
# COMPACT_ATOMS: atom_id res chain seq x y z
N LEU A 1 -1.81 20.74 -16.29
CA LEU A 1 -3.21 21.19 -16.47
C LEU A 1 -4.18 20.17 -17.10
N PRO A 2 -3.78 19.05 -17.77
CA PRO A 2 -4.78 18.09 -18.28
C PRO A 2 -5.60 17.39 -17.17
N ASP A 3 -5.03 17.17 -15.98
CA ASP A 3 -5.74 16.49 -14.87
C ASP A 3 -6.75 17.39 -14.13
N LEU A 4 -6.78 18.70 -14.42
CA LEU A 4 -7.85 19.62 -13.97
C LEU A 4 -9.09 19.57 -14.88
N VAL A 5 -8.94 19.06 -16.11
CA VAL A 5 -10.02 18.97 -17.13
C VAL A 5 -10.52 17.53 -17.28
N LYS A 6 -9.62 16.56 -17.15
CA LYS A 6 -9.94 15.13 -17.17
C LYS A 6 -9.28 14.48 -15.95
N ALA A 7 -9.92 14.42 -14.80
CA ALA A 7 -9.33 13.81 -13.60
C ALA A 7 -8.98 12.34 -13.84
N GLY A 8 -7.76 11.92 -13.49
CA GLY A 8 -7.28 10.57 -13.78
C GLY A 8 -5.80 10.38 -13.47
N TYR A 9 -5.31 9.19 -13.80
CA TYR A 9 -3.94 8.74 -13.56
C TYR A 9 -3.28 8.35 -14.89
N LEU A 10 -2.06 8.82 -15.12
CA LEU A 10 -1.23 8.36 -16.23
C LEU A 10 -0.26 7.30 -15.73
N VAL A 11 -0.29 6.14 -16.37
CA VAL A 11 0.69 5.09 -16.13
C VAL A 11 1.81 5.24 -17.16
N VAL A 12 3.04 5.39 -16.67
CA VAL A 12 4.23 5.61 -17.51
C VAL A 12 5.28 4.55 -17.24
N ARG A 13 6.04 4.21 -18.29
CA ARG A 13 7.24 3.36 -18.21
C ARG A 13 8.47 4.18 -18.53
N MET A 14 9.56 3.86 -17.86
CA MET A 14 10.90 4.35 -18.15
C MET A 14 11.80 3.13 -18.38
N GLU A 15 12.53 3.08 -19.49
CA GLU A 15 13.48 1.99 -19.72
C GLU A 15 14.73 2.19 -18.84
N PRO A 16 15.44 1.11 -18.46
CA PRO A 16 16.71 1.22 -17.77
C PRO A 16 17.69 2.11 -18.55
N GLY A 17 18.34 3.05 -17.84
CA GLY A 17 19.35 3.95 -18.42
C GLY A 17 18.80 5.19 -19.15
N THR A 18 17.49 5.44 -19.13
CA THR A 18 16.90 6.66 -19.72
C THR A 18 15.94 7.37 -18.76
N ASN A 19 15.79 8.69 -18.98
CA ASN A 19 14.79 9.53 -18.31
C ASN A 19 13.52 9.72 -19.17
N GLU A 20 13.44 9.08 -20.34
CA GLU A 20 12.27 9.14 -21.21
C GLU A 20 11.06 8.43 -20.56
N ARG A 21 9.93 9.13 -20.49
CA ARG A 21 8.67 8.60 -19.97
C ARG A 21 7.74 8.26 -21.12
N LYS A 22 7.48 6.97 -21.33
CA LYS A 22 6.52 6.47 -22.32
C LYS A 22 5.19 6.18 -21.64
N VAL A 23 4.11 6.78 -22.13
CA VAL A 23 2.77 6.55 -21.60
C VAL A 23 2.32 5.15 -22.00
N ILE A 24 1.96 4.32 -21.02
CA ILE A 24 1.34 3.01 -21.23
C ILE A 24 -0.16 3.19 -21.44
N GLY A 25 -0.81 3.95 -20.55
CA GLY A 25 -2.25 4.14 -20.58
C GLY A 25 -2.72 5.18 -19.58
N ARG A 26 -4.04 5.43 -19.58
CA ARG A 26 -4.71 6.34 -18.65
C ARG A 26 -5.88 5.64 -17.97
N VAL A 27 -6.01 5.88 -16.67
CA VAL A 27 -7.22 5.58 -15.89
C VAL A 27 -7.95 6.88 -15.65
N ASP A 28 -9.22 6.95 -16.04
CA ASP A 28 -10.08 8.09 -15.72
C ASP A 28 -10.76 7.85 -14.36
N CYS A 29 -10.87 8.91 -13.53
CA CYS A 29 -11.48 8.77 -12.21
C CYS A 29 -12.96 8.44 -12.30
N ARG A 30 -13.43 7.48 -11.50
CA ARG A 30 -14.86 7.14 -11.43
C ARG A 30 -15.63 7.97 -10.40
N GLY A 31 -14.95 8.46 -9.37
CA GLY A 31 -15.56 9.20 -8.26
C GLY A 31 -15.04 10.64 -8.14
N GLY A 32 -15.93 11.63 -8.25
CA GLY A 32 -15.64 13.02 -7.86
C GLY A 32 -14.82 13.86 -8.86
N PRO A 33 -14.59 15.15 -8.53
CA PRO A 33 -13.99 16.12 -9.46
C PRO A 33 -12.46 16.09 -9.52
N SER A 34 -11.80 15.31 -8.67
CA SER A 34 -10.33 15.25 -8.57
C SER A 34 -9.82 13.82 -8.38
N PRO A 35 -8.58 13.53 -8.77
CA PRO A 35 -8.00 12.23 -8.51
C PRO A 35 -7.84 11.99 -7.00
N GLY A 36 -8.05 10.74 -6.63
CA GLY A 36 -7.61 10.19 -5.35
C GLY A 36 -6.10 10.30 -5.23
N TRP A 37 -5.62 10.40 -4.00
CA TRP A 37 -4.22 10.32 -3.72
C TRP A 37 -3.72 8.90 -3.97
N VAL A 38 -2.54 8.77 -4.59
CA VAL A 38 -1.89 7.48 -4.84
C VAL A 38 -0.42 7.64 -4.44
N HIS A 39 -0.02 6.99 -3.35
CA HIS A 39 1.36 6.99 -2.86
C HIS A 39 2.19 5.86 -3.50
N SER A 40 1.57 4.68 -3.65
CA SER A 40 2.14 3.54 -4.36
C SER A 40 1.04 2.74 -5.06
N PHE A 41 1.44 1.82 -5.93
CA PHE A 41 0.53 0.96 -6.68
C PHE A 41 1.23 -0.38 -6.98
N PRO A 42 0.54 -1.53 -6.96
CA PRO A 42 1.18 -2.80 -7.19
C PRO A 42 1.10 -3.23 -8.66
N VAL A 43 2.02 -4.10 -9.05
CA VAL A 43 2.14 -4.65 -10.40
C VAL A 43 2.27 -6.16 -10.32
N THR A 44 1.73 -6.87 -11.30
CA THR A 44 1.91 -8.31 -11.50
C THR A 44 2.74 -8.56 -12.77
N ASP A 45 2.88 -9.82 -13.17
CA ASP A 45 3.51 -10.17 -14.44
C ASP A 45 2.82 -9.52 -15.64
N HIS A 46 1.48 -9.53 -15.69
CA HIS A 46 0.67 -9.05 -16.82
C HIS A 46 -0.08 -7.73 -16.56
N TYR A 47 -0.28 -7.33 -15.30
CA TYR A 47 -1.16 -6.22 -14.96
C TYR A 47 -0.52 -5.15 -14.07
N ILE A 48 -1.08 -3.95 -14.16
CA ILE A 48 -0.84 -2.81 -13.26
C ILE A 48 -2.16 -2.52 -12.57
N VAL A 49 -2.16 -2.48 -11.24
CA VAL A 49 -3.35 -2.10 -10.48
C VAL A 49 -3.21 -0.63 -10.11
N VAL A 50 -4.13 0.21 -10.55
CA VAL A 50 -4.19 1.63 -10.17
C VAL A 50 -5.28 1.79 -9.10
N PRO A 51 -4.92 2.09 -7.85
CA PRO A 51 -5.89 2.32 -6.79
C PRO A 51 -6.51 3.72 -6.91
N GLU A 52 -7.81 3.83 -6.64
CA GLU A 52 -8.51 5.12 -6.51
C GLU A 52 -9.12 5.19 -5.11
N MET A 53 -8.39 5.82 -4.18
CA MET A 53 -8.86 6.05 -2.81
C MET A 53 -9.81 7.27 -2.74
N PRO A 54 -10.79 7.26 -1.82
CA PRO A 54 -11.65 8.41 -1.53
C PRO A 54 -10.92 9.57 -0.82
N LEU A 55 -9.63 9.45 -0.52
CA LEU A 55 -8.78 10.54 -0.07
C LEU A 55 -8.35 11.38 -1.28
N ARG A 56 -9.00 12.52 -1.53
CA ARG A 56 -8.86 13.31 -2.75
C ARG A 56 -8.08 14.59 -2.53
N TYR A 57 -7.54 15.14 -3.62
CA TYR A 57 -7.00 16.49 -3.59
C TYR A 57 -8.09 17.56 -3.48
N CYS A 58 -7.98 18.47 -2.51
CA CYS A 58 -8.85 19.64 -2.37
C CYS A 58 -8.50 20.69 -3.43
N ALA A 59 -9.27 20.73 -4.52
CA ALA A 59 -9.08 21.70 -5.60
C ALA A 59 -9.22 23.16 -5.12
N GLN A 60 -10.13 23.44 -4.18
CA GLN A 60 -10.33 24.79 -3.65
C GLN A 60 -9.09 25.29 -2.89
N ASN A 61 -8.52 24.46 -2.02
CA ASN A 61 -7.32 24.83 -1.25
C ASN A 61 -6.09 24.92 -2.16
N LEU A 62 -6.00 24.07 -3.20
CA LEU A 62 -4.97 24.18 -4.22
C LEU A 62 -5.02 25.51 -4.98
N LEU A 63 -6.23 26.00 -5.30
CA LEU A 63 -6.43 27.25 -6.03
C LEU A 63 -6.20 28.50 -5.15
N LYS A 64 -6.57 28.44 -3.86
CA LYS A 64 -6.45 29.58 -2.94
C LYS A 64 -5.06 29.74 -2.32
N ALA A 65 -4.19 28.74 -2.45
CA ALA A 65 -2.86 28.69 -1.82
C ALA A 65 -2.86 28.95 -0.29
N GLU A 66 -4.01 28.79 0.37
CA GLU A 66 -4.17 29.05 1.79
C GLU A 66 -3.44 27.99 2.64
N PRO A 67 -2.64 28.41 3.64
CA PRO A 67 -2.01 27.48 4.56
C PRO A 67 -3.04 26.84 5.48
N THR A 68 -3.42 25.59 5.17
CA THR A 68 -4.31 24.77 6.00
C THR A 68 -3.55 23.61 6.64
N PRO A 69 -3.95 23.13 7.84
CA PRO A 69 -3.16 22.18 8.63
C PRO A 69 -2.95 20.81 7.95
N LEU A 70 -3.86 20.40 7.07
CA LEU A 70 -3.73 19.23 6.19
C LEU A 70 -3.67 19.75 4.76
N TYR A 71 -2.48 20.18 4.31
CA TYR A 71 -2.34 20.67 2.94
C TYR A 71 -2.80 19.58 1.97
N LYS A 72 -3.94 19.86 1.32
CA LYS A 72 -4.44 19.28 0.07
C LYS A 72 -5.30 18.03 0.13
N PHE A 73 -5.53 17.34 1.25
CA PHE A 73 -6.40 16.15 1.23
C PHE A 73 -7.77 16.37 1.86
N GLN A 74 -8.80 15.83 1.22
CA GLN A 74 -10.17 15.76 1.73
C GLN A 74 -10.68 14.32 1.61
N TRP A 75 -11.32 13.83 2.66
CA TRP A 75 -11.94 12.51 2.67
C TRP A 75 -13.35 12.58 2.06
N HIS A 76 -13.56 11.88 0.95
CA HIS A 76 -14.81 11.86 0.18
C HIS A 76 -15.34 10.42 0.07
N PRO A 77 -15.85 9.83 1.16
CA PRO A 77 -16.32 8.43 1.16
C PRO A 77 -17.45 8.19 0.14
N GLU A 78 -18.25 9.21 -0.18
CA GLU A 78 -19.27 9.20 -1.22
C GLU A 78 -18.69 9.00 -2.63
N SER A 79 -17.41 9.31 -2.84
CA SER A 79 -16.69 9.05 -4.09
C SER A 79 -16.29 7.58 -4.25
N LYS A 80 -16.49 6.74 -3.22
CA LYS A 80 -16.18 5.31 -3.16
C LYS A 80 -14.69 4.99 -3.36
N GLY A 81 -14.34 3.71 -3.21
CA GLY A 81 -13.01 3.19 -3.52
C GLY A 81 -13.05 2.32 -4.77
N TYR A 82 -12.02 2.42 -5.63
CA TYR A 82 -11.91 1.57 -6.81
C TYR A 82 -10.52 0.98 -6.98
N MET A 83 -10.47 -0.18 -7.64
CA MET A 83 -9.24 -0.77 -8.18
C MET A 83 -9.38 -0.92 -9.69
N HIS A 84 -8.45 -0.33 -10.44
CA HIS A 84 -8.42 -0.39 -11.89
C HIS A 84 -7.28 -1.29 -12.36
N VAL A 85 -7.58 -2.33 -13.12
CA VAL A 85 -6.58 -3.26 -13.64
C VAL A 85 -6.27 -2.89 -15.08
N MET A 86 -5.02 -2.50 -15.35
CA MET A 86 -4.50 -2.18 -16.67
C MET A 86 -3.60 -3.31 -17.16
N CYS A 87 -3.81 -3.77 -18.40
CA CYS A 87 -2.89 -4.69 -19.07
C CYS A 87 -1.57 -3.97 -19.38
N LYS A 88 -0.44 -4.49 -18.88
CA LYS A 88 0.90 -3.90 -19.06
C LYS A 88 1.29 -3.71 -20.52
N THR A 89 0.95 -4.69 -21.36
CA THR A 89 1.35 -4.71 -22.77
C THR A 89 0.50 -3.79 -23.64
N SER A 90 -0.82 -3.81 -23.42
CA SER A 90 -1.75 -3.07 -24.29
C SER A 90 -2.15 -1.70 -23.76
N GLY A 91 -1.90 -1.41 -22.48
CA GLY A 91 -2.35 -0.19 -21.81
C GLY A 91 -3.86 -0.09 -21.60
N LYS A 92 -4.62 -1.14 -21.96
CA LYS A 92 -6.08 -1.17 -21.81
C LYS A 92 -6.48 -1.51 -20.38
N ILE A 93 -7.53 -0.85 -19.90
CA ILE A 93 -8.20 -1.20 -18.65
C ILE A 93 -9.04 -2.45 -18.90
N VAL A 94 -8.71 -3.55 -18.21
CA VAL A 94 -9.39 -4.84 -18.35
C VAL A 94 -10.42 -5.06 -17.24
N ALA A 95 -10.27 -4.39 -16.10
CA ALA A 95 -11.25 -4.38 -15.02
C ALA A 95 -11.24 -3.04 -14.29
N SER A 96 -12.37 -2.67 -13.72
CA SER A 96 -12.51 -1.53 -12.82
C SER A 96 -13.62 -1.84 -11.85
N VAL A 97 -13.25 -2.18 -10.62
CA VAL A 97 -14.18 -2.68 -9.61
C VAL A 97 -14.26 -1.73 -8.45
N GLU A 98 -15.46 -1.58 -7.89
CA GLU A 98 -15.68 -0.93 -6.60
C GLU A 98 -15.20 -1.87 -5.48
N VAL A 99 -14.46 -1.32 -4.52
CA VAL A 99 -13.95 -2.05 -3.35
C VAL A 99 -14.41 -1.33 -2.07
N PRO A 100 -14.39 -2.02 -0.90
CA PRO A 100 -14.55 -1.32 0.37
C PRO A 100 -13.60 -0.13 0.47
N LEU A 101 -14.00 0.92 1.20
CA LEU A 101 -13.14 2.08 1.41
C LEU A 101 -11.81 1.63 2.02
N PHE A 102 -10.76 2.37 1.72
CA PHE A 102 -9.41 2.07 2.22
C PHE A 102 -8.57 3.34 2.24
N VAL A 103 -7.57 3.33 3.12
CA VAL A 103 -6.44 4.27 3.13
C VAL A 103 -5.18 3.43 3.16
N THR A 104 -4.28 3.65 2.21
CA THR A 104 -2.99 2.97 2.18
C THR A 104 -1.91 3.88 1.61
N PHE A 105 -0.72 3.80 2.19
CA PHE A 105 0.48 4.37 1.62
C PHE A 105 1.15 3.34 0.72
N HIS A 106 1.46 2.17 1.29
CA HIS A 106 2.30 1.16 0.66
C HIS A 106 1.50 -0.10 0.32
N PHE A 107 1.49 -0.45 -0.96
CA PHE A 107 1.18 -1.81 -1.38
C PHE A 107 2.40 -2.71 -1.12
N ILE A 108 2.15 -3.91 -0.60
CA ILE A 108 3.17 -4.90 -0.25
C ILE A 108 3.57 -5.66 -1.52
N ASN A 109 2.60 -6.26 -2.20
CA ASN A 109 2.80 -6.99 -3.46
C ASN A 109 1.45 -7.17 -4.17
N ALA A 110 1.48 -7.65 -5.42
CA ALA A 110 0.32 -8.22 -6.08
C ALA A 110 0.70 -9.46 -6.88
N TYR A 111 -0.27 -10.32 -7.14
CA TYR A 111 -0.11 -11.50 -7.97
C TYR A 111 -1.41 -11.91 -8.65
N GLU A 112 -1.30 -12.81 -9.61
CA GLU A 112 -2.41 -13.29 -10.42
C GLU A 112 -2.96 -14.60 -9.83
N GLU A 113 -4.28 -14.65 -9.63
CA GLU A 113 -5.01 -15.89 -9.33
C GLU A 113 -5.33 -16.58 -10.66
N VAL A 114 -5.00 -17.87 -10.76
CA VAL A 114 -5.26 -18.68 -11.96
C VAL A 114 -6.19 -19.84 -11.64
N ASP A 115 -7.06 -20.19 -12.59
CA ASP A 115 -7.87 -21.41 -12.52
C ASP A 115 -7.06 -22.67 -12.91
N GLU A 116 -7.73 -23.83 -12.88
CA GLU A 116 -7.14 -25.13 -13.23
C GLU A 116 -6.67 -25.20 -14.70
N ASP A 117 -7.25 -24.38 -15.58
CA ASP A 117 -6.89 -24.26 -17.00
C ASP A 117 -5.73 -23.25 -17.21
N GLY A 118 -5.23 -22.61 -16.15
CA GLY A 118 -4.18 -21.60 -16.20
C GLY A 118 -4.66 -20.21 -16.68
N ARG A 119 -5.98 -19.97 -16.70
CA ARG A 119 -6.53 -18.64 -17.03
C ARG A 119 -6.51 -17.76 -15.80
N ILE A 120 -6.14 -16.49 -15.98
CA ILE A 120 -6.11 -15.51 -14.90
C ILE A 120 -7.55 -15.08 -14.58
N THR A 121 -8.01 -15.36 -13.37
CA THR A 121 -9.39 -15.11 -12.92
C THR A 121 -9.51 -13.85 -12.06
N ALA A 122 -8.45 -13.50 -11.33
CA ALA A 122 -8.41 -12.33 -10.48
C ALA A 122 -6.98 -11.82 -10.28
N VAL A 123 -6.85 -10.56 -9.82
CA VAL A 123 -5.61 -10.03 -9.25
C VAL A 123 -5.78 -9.95 -7.73
N ILE A 124 -4.80 -10.49 -7.00
CA ILE A 124 -4.67 -10.32 -5.56
C ILE A 124 -3.67 -9.20 -5.31
N ALA A 125 -4.02 -8.23 -4.47
CA ALA A 125 -3.13 -7.13 -4.09
C ALA A 125 -3.14 -6.94 -2.58
N ASP A 126 -1.96 -7.01 -1.97
CA ASP A 126 -1.79 -6.82 -0.52
C ASP A 126 -1.24 -5.42 -0.24
N CYS A 127 -1.66 -4.79 0.86
CA CYS A 127 -1.18 -3.47 1.28
C CYS A 127 -1.15 -3.28 2.80
N CYS A 128 -0.43 -2.26 3.24
CA CYS A 128 -0.52 -1.69 4.58
C CYS A 128 -1.77 -0.81 4.65
N GLU A 129 -2.89 -1.38 5.09
CA GLU A 129 -4.20 -0.74 5.09
C GLU A 129 -4.51 -0.12 6.46
N HIS A 130 -4.93 1.13 6.46
CA HIS A 130 -5.17 1.94 7.67
C HIS A 130 -6.66 1.97 8.06
N ASN A 131 -7.41 0.89 7.81
CA ASN A 131 -8.84 0.73 8.10
C ASN A 131 -9.73 1.91 7.63
N SER A 132 -9.46 2.46 6.45
CA SER A 132 -10.09 3.71 5.96
C SER A 132 -9.97 4.92 6.89
N ASP A 133 -9.06 4.88 7.84
CA ASP A 133 -8.86 5.93 8.83
C ASP A 133 -7.79 6.91 8.36
N THR A 134 -8.21 8.17 8.17
CA THR A 134 -7.32 9.25 7.74
C THR A 134 -6.56 9.89 8.91
N THR A 135 -6.87 9.52 10.16
CA THR A 135 -6.20 10.06 11.35
C THR A 135 -4.69 9.81 11.32
N ILE A 136 -4.22 8.76 10.63
CA ILE A 136 -2.79 8.48 10.45
C ILE A 136 -2.04 9.68 9.87
N LEU A 137 -2.63 10.42 8.93
CA LEU A 137 -2.02 11.62 8.33
C LEU A 137 -1.77 12.71 9.36
N ASP A 138 -2.69 12.85 10.33
CA ASP A 138 -2.53 13.80 11.43
C ASP A 138 -1.52 13.31 12.47
N ARG A 139 -1.56 12.02 12.81
CA ARG A 139 -0.65 11.40 13.79
C ARG A 139 0.82 11.45 13.36
N LEU A 140 1.09 11.44 12.05
CA LEU A 140 2.44 11.60 11.50
C LEU A 140 3.00 13.03 11.54
N ARG A 141 2.26 14.02 12.08
CA ARG A 141 2.83 15.36 12.30
C ARG A 141 3.93 15.32 13.34
N LEU A 142 5.00 16.08 13.11
CA LEU A 142 6.16 16.15 14.01
C LEU A 142 5.81 16.47 15.46
N GLN A 143 4.85 17.36 15.71
CA GLN A 143 4.42 17.68 17.06
C GLN A 143 3.81 16.47 17.79
N ASN A 144 3.06 15.63 17.09
CA ASN A 144 2.42 14.43 17.64
C ASN A 144 3.47 13.33 17.87
N LEU A 145 4.40 13.15 16.93
CA LEU A 145 5.49 12.18 17.03
C LEU A 145 6.47 12.52 18.17
N ARG A 146 6.68 13.81 18.48
CA ARG A 146 7.58 14.28 19.55
C ARG A 146 6.95 14.31 20.94
N SER A 147 5.64 14.12 21.07
CA SER A 147 4.90 14.34 22.32
C SER A 147 4.35 13.05 22.94
N PHE A 148 5.07 11.93 22.84
CA PHE A 148 4.62 10.66 23.41
C PHE A 148 4.59 10.72 24.94
N ASN A 149 3.40 10.50 25.52
CA ASN A 149 3.15 10.50 26.95
C ASN A 149 2.92 9.08 27.53
N GLY A 150 3.11 8.03 26.72
CA GLY A 150 2.87 6.64 27.10
C GLY A 150 1.48 6.10 26.69
N GLU A 151 0.58 6.95 26.17
CA GLU A 151 -0.73 6.52 25.69
C GLU A 151 -0.67 5.96 24.27
N ASP A 152 -1.44 4.90 24.00
CA ASP A 152 -1.52 4.32 22.66
C ASP A 152 -2.30 5.25 21.72
N VAL A 153 -1.60 5.85 20.76
CA VAL A 153 -2.17 6.85 19.83
C VAL A 153 -1.90 6.54 18.36
N LEU A 154 -1.19 5.44 18.08
CA LEU A 154 -1.03 4.91 16.73
C LEU A 154 -2.37 4.35 16.23
N PRO A 155 -2.93 4.83 15.11
CA PRO A 155 -4.15 4.24 14.54
C PRO A 155 -3.94 2.77 14.15
N ASP A 156 -5.01 1.98 14.16
CA ASP A 156 -4.94 0.58 13.78
C ASP A 156 -4.70 0.44 12.27
N ALA A 157 -3.73 -0.39 11.90
CA ALA A 157 -3.46 -0.81 10.53
C ALA A 157 -3.45 -2.33 10.44
N ARG A 158 -3.53 -2.87 9.22
CA ARG A 158 -3.53 -4.31 8.92
C ARG A 158 -2.85 -4.62 7.59
N VAL A 159 -2.51 -5.89 7.37
CA VAL A 159 -2.30 -6.40 6.01
C VAL A 159 -3.68 -6.49 5.35
N GLY A 160 -4.02 -5.51 4.52
CA GLY A 160 -5.21 -5.55 3.68
C GLY A 160 -4.95 -6.39 2.45
N ARG A 161 -5.87 -7.31 2.11
CA ARG A 161 -5.85 -8.14 0.91
C ARG A 161 -7.05 -7.84 0.04
N PHE A 162 -6.79 -7.29 -1.14
CA PHE A 162 -7.77 -7.13 -2.18
C PHE A 162 -7.85 -8.37 -3.06
N ARG A 163 -9.06 -8.77 -3.42
CA ARG A 163 -9.30 -9.65 -4.58
C ARG A 163 -10.08 -8.88 -5.62
N ILE A 164 -9.52 -8.80 -6.83
CA ILE A 164 -10.03 -8.00 -7.95
C ILE A 164 -10.40 -8.96 -9.09
N PRO A 165 -11.68 -9.33 -9.25
CA PRO A 165 -12.11 -10.25 -10.30
C PRO A 165 -11.89 -9.68 -11.71
N LEU A 166 -11.53 -10.55 -12.66
CA LEU A 166 -11.43 -10.25 -14.09
C LEU A 166 -12.57 -10.86 -14.93
N ASP A 167 -13.62 -11.32 -14.26
CA ASP A 167 -14.81 -11.98 -14.85
C ASP A 167 -15.93 -10.99 -15.26
N GLY A 168 -15.67 -9.69 -15.14
CA GLY A 168 -16.64 -8.63 -15.42
C GLY A 168 -17.47 -8.22 -14.20
N SER A 169 -17.25 -8.82 -13.04
CA SER A 169 -17.88 -8.39 -11.79
C SER A 169 -17.58 -6.92 -11.50
N PRO A 170 -18.57 -6.13 -11.06
CA PRO A 170 -18.35 -4.71 -10.75
C PRO A 170 -17.73 -4.48 -9.36
N TYR A 171 -17.58 -5.52 -8.55
CA TYR A 171 -17.13 -5.43 -7.15
C TYR A 171 -15.92 -6.33 -6.88
N GLY A 172 -14.95 -5.80 -6.15
CA GLY A 172 -13.88 -6.55 -5.53
C GLY A 172 -14.05 -6.61 -4.01
N THR A 173 -13.18 -7.36 -3.34
CA THR A 173 -13.20 -7.48 -1.87
C THR A 173 -11.96 -6.84 -1.26
N LEU A 174 -12.05 -6.51 0.04
CA LEU A 174 -10.93 -6.13 0.89
C LEU A 174 -11.09 -6.82 2.24
N GLU A 175 -10.14 -7.66 2.61
CA GLU A 175 -10.13 -8.38 3.88
C GLU A 175 -8.77 -8.26 4.60
N ALA A 176 -8.69 -8.71 5.84
CA ALA A 176 -7.40 -8.85 6.51
C ALA A 176 -6.74 -10.16 6.08
N ALA A 177 -5.49 -10.12 5.61
CA ALA A 177 -4.79 -11.34 5.19
C ALA A 177 -4.49 -12.29 6.37
N LEU A 178 -4.35 -11.74 7.57
CA LEU A 178 -4.19 -12.43 8.85
C LEU A 178 -4.77 -11.57 9.98
N ASP A 179 -4.86 -12.12 11.20
CA ASP A 179 -5.32 -11.38 12.38
C ASP A 179 -4.37 -10.19 12.64
N PRO A 180 -4.87 -8.94 12.65
CA PRO A 180 -4.05 -7.75 12.91
C PRO A 180 -3.30 -7.78 14.25
N ASN A 181 -3.78 -8.55 15.23
CA ASN A 181 -3.10 -8.72 16.52
C ASN A 181 -1.71 -9.38 16.39
N GLU A 182 -1.49 -10.18 15.34
CA GLU A 182 -0.19 -10.86 15.10
C GLU A 182 0.96 -9.85 14.91
N HIS A 183 0.68 -8.70 14.30
CA HIS A 183 1.64 -7.61 14.09
C HIS A 183 1.32 -6.37 14.95
N GLY A 184 0.53 -6.57 16.01
CA GLY A 184 0.16 -5.55 16.99
C GLY A 184 -0.66 -4.39 16.42
N LYS A 185 -1.41 -4.61 15.34
CA LYS A 185 -2.28 -3.61 14.69
C LYS A 185 -1.54 -2.34 14.24
N GLY A 186 -0.22 -2.41 14.09
CA GLY A 186 0.56 -1.42 13.38
C GLY A 186 1.22 -2.10 12.20
N LEU A 187 1.21 -1.47 11.04
CA LEU A 187 1.85 -2.03 9.86
C LEU A 187 2.10 -0.94 8.83
N ASP A 188 3.37 -0.67 8.53
CA ASP A 188 3.77 0.20 7.43
C ASP A 188 5.22 -0.09 7.02
N MET A 189 5.75 0.64 6.02
CA MET A 189 7.14 0.50 5.54
C MET A 189 7.50 -0.95 5.26
N CYS A 190 6.88 -1.52 4.23
CA CYS A 190 6.93 -2.94 3.93
C CYS A 190 7.92 -3.29 2.82
N SER A 191 8.47 -4.50 2.90
CA SER A 191 9.24 -5.13 1.83
C SER A 191 8.94 -6.62 1.74
N ILE A 192 9.41 -7.23 0.65
CA ILE A 192 9.33 -8.66 0.37
C ILE A 192 10.67 -9.12 -0.20
N ASN A 193 10.82 -10.42 -0.43
CA ASN A 193 11.89 -10.91 -1.30
C ASN A 193 11.65 -10.42 -2.75
N PRO A 194 12.55 -9.62 -3.36
CA PRO A 194 12.33 -9.06 -4.70
C PRO A 194 12.14 -10.10 -5.81
N ASN A 195 12.61 -11.35 -5.62
CA ASN A 195 12.39 -12.44 -6.58
C ASN A 195 10.91 -12.81 -6.76
N TYR A 196 10.06 -12.42 -5.80
CA TYR A 196 8.63 -12.69 -5.74
C TYR A 196 7.78 -11.45 -6.04
N LEU A 197 8.40 -10.33 -6.44
CA LEU A 197 7.66 -9.14 -6.88
C LEU A 197 6.75 -9.47 -8.06
N GLY A 198 5.46 -9.15 -7.93
CA GLY A 198 4.45 -9.43 -8.95
C GLY A 198 3.98 -10.89 -9.02
N LYS A 199 4.43 -11.73 -8.10
CA LYS A 199 4.17 -13.18 -8.06
C LYS A 199 3.59 -13.61 -6.72
N LYS A 200 2.95 -14.79 -6.71
CA LYS A 200 2.44 -15.39 -5.48
C LYS A 200 3.61 -15.58 -4.51
N TYR A 201 3.41 -15.16 -3.27
CA TYR A 201 4.45 -15.03 -2.26
C TYR A 201 3.86 -15.37 -0.89
N ARG A 202 4.73 -15.69 0.07
CA ARG A 202 4.36 -16.10 1.43
C ARG A 202 4.79 -15.11 2.50
N TYR A 203 5.93 -14.45 2.32
CA TYR A 203 6.57 -13.65 3.36
C TYR A 203 6.59 -12.16 3.03
N ALA A 204 6.21 -11.37 4.01
CA ALA A 204 6.41 -9.92 4.01
C ALA A 204 7.18 -9.49 5.26
N TYR A 205 7.88 -8.38 5.15
CA TYR A 205 8.59 -7.72 6.24
C TYR A 205 8.09 -6.30 6.34
N ALA A 206 7.84 -5.80 7.54
CA ALA A 206 7.32 -4.44 7.73
C ALA A 206 7.72 -3.89 9.10
N CYS A 207 7.53 -2.59 9.28
CA CYS A 207 7.50 -2.01 10.61
C CYS A 207 6.11 -2.26 11.23
N GLY A 208 6.09 -3.03 12.32
CA GLY A 208 4.88 -3.31 13.10
C GLY A 208 4.78 -2.45 14.35
N ALA A 209 3.92 -2.85 15.29
CA ALA A 209 3.78 -2.15 16.56
C ALA A 209 3.79 -3.10 17.77
N LYS A 210 4.55 -2.71 18.78
CA LYS A 210 4.36 -3.10 20.16
C LYS A 210 3.73 -1.91 20.88
N ARG A 211 2.45 -2.06 21.19
CA ARG A 211 1.62 -1.05 21.83
C ARG A 211 1.79 -1.08 23.36
N PRO A 212 1.58 0.04 24.07
CA PRO A 212 1.19 1.36 23.55
C PRO A 212 2.33 2.06 22.79
N CYS A 213 2.00 2.76 21.70
CA CYS A 213 2.98 3.52 20.93
C CYS A 213 2.32 4.67 20.14
N ASN A 214 3.13 5.62 19.64
CA ASN A 214 2.69 6.67 18.72
C ASN A 214 3.26 6.52 17.30
N PHE A 215 4.11 5.50 17.08
CA PHE A 215 4.76 5.21 15.81
C PHE A 215 5.15 3.73 15.75
N PRO A 216 5.17 3.08 14.57
CA PRO A 216 5.66 1.71 14.41
C PRO A 216 7.06 1.52 15.01
N ASN A 217 7.24 0.49 15.83
CA ASN A 217 8.43 0.29 16.66
C ASN A 217 8.92 -1.17 16.70
N THR A 218 8.43 -2.04 15.82
CA THR A 218 8.91 -3.42 15.68
C THR A 218 9.37 -3.72 14.27
N LEU A 219 10.30 -4.66 14.12
CA LEU A 219 10.54 -5.32 12.84
C LEU A 219 9.72 -6.60 12.80
N THR A 220 8.81 -6.68 11.84
CA THR A 220 7.81 -7.73 11.78
C THR A 220 7.99 -8.56 10.53
N LYS A 221 8.19 -9.87 10.70
CA LYS A 221 8.09 -10.87 9.64
C LYS A 221 6.69 -11.47 9.64
N ILE A 222 6.05 -11.52 8.50
CA ILE A 222 4.67 -11.99 8.30
C ILE A 222 4.71 -13.23 7.43
N ASP A 223 4.04 -14.30 7.86
CA ASP A 223 3.78 -15.51 7.09
C ASP A 223 2.29 -15.52 6.70
N LEU A 224 2.01 -15.27 5.43
CA LEU A 224 0.65 -15.11 4.88
C LEU A 224 -0.08 -16.44 4.71
N GLU A 225 0.65 -17.55 4.67
CA GLU A 225 0.05 -18.90 4.59
C GLU A 225 -0.32 -19.41 5.98
N LEU A 226 0.62 -19.32 6.94
CA LEU A 226 0.35 -19.69 8.33
C LEU A 226 -0.50 -18.65 9.06
N LYS A 227 -0.65 -17.46 8.49
CA LYS A 227 -1.35 -16.31 9.08
C LYS A 227 -0.78 -15.94 10.46
N LYS A 228 0.55 -15.92 10.55
CA LYS A 228 1.31 -15.62 11.77
C LYS A 228 2.36 -14.55 11.54
N ALA A 229 2.74 -13.85 12.60
CA ALA A 229 3.85 -12.91 12.53
C ALA A 229 4.87 -13.11 13.67
N LYS A 230 6.12 -12.73 13.40
CA LYS A 230 7.20 -12.66 14.38
C LYS A 230 7.67 -11.23 14.48
N ASN A 231 7.66 -10.69 15.70
CA ASN A 231 8.00 -9.30 15.97
C ASN A 231 9.32 -9.26 16.74
N TRP A 232 10.33 -8.60 16.16
CA TRP A 232 11.50 -8.15 16.89
C TRP A 232 11.24 -6.76 17.46
N TYR A 233 11.60 -6.57 18.72
CA TYR A 233 11.42 -5.34 19.48
C TYR A 233 12.55 -5.19 20.48
N ASP A 234 13.02 -3.96 20.66
CA ASP A 234 13.89 -3.58 21.76
C ASP A 234 13.40 -2.25 22.37
N GLU A 235 13.58 -2.08 23.67
CA GLU A 235 13.01 -0.94 24.38
C GLU A 235 13.68 0.37 23.95
N GLY A 236 12.88 1.34 23.52
CA GLY A 236 13.37 2.63 23.04
C GLY A 236 14.01 2.58 21.65
N ALA A 237 13.96 1.44 20.96
CA ALA A 237 14.38 1.30 19.58
C ALA A 237 13.24 1.68 18.62
N VAL A 238 13.60 2.38 17.54
CA VAL A 238 12.71 2.65 16.41
C VAL A 238 13.41 2.18 15.12
N PRO A 239 12.92 1.10 14.48
CA PRO A 239 13.51 0.60 13.26
C PRO A 239 13.10 1.43 12.03
N SER A 240 13.99 1.54 11.06
CA SER A 240 13.65 1.94 9.69
C SER A 240 12.98 0.80 8.93
N GLU A 241 12.49 1.11 7.73
CA GLU A 241 12.00 0.11 6.77
C GLU A 241 12.94 -1.11 6.67
N PRO A 242 12.42 -2.34 6.88
CA PRO A 242 13.19 -3.56 6.66
C PRO A 242 13.48 -3.75 5.17
N PHE A 243 14.73 -4.07 4.84
CA PHE A 243 15.17 -4.41 3.50
C PHE A 243 15.64 -5.86 3.44
N PHE A 244 14.93 -6.71 2.70
CA PHE A 244 15.29 -8.12 2.54
C PHE A 244 16.41 -8.31 1.51
N VAL A 245 17.41 -9.14 1.86
CA VAL A 245 18.50 -9.56 0.99
C VAL A 245 18.55 -11.09 0.97
N ALA A 246 18.25 -11.68 -0.17
CA ALA A 246 18.34 -13.13 -0.36
C ALA A 246 19.78 -13.61 -0.24
N ARG A 247 19.98 -14.79 0.37
CA ARG A 247 21.28 -15.47 0.33
C ARG A 247 21.58 -15.88 -1.12
N PRO A 248 22.82 -15.72 -1.62
CA PRO A 248 23.18 -16.22 -2.94
C PRO A 248 22.88 -17.73 -3.06
N GLY A 249 22.10 -18.12 -4.07
CA GLY A 249 21.68 -19.51 -4.26
C GLY A 249 20.54 -19.99 -3.36
N ALA A 250 19.83 -19.08 -2.67
CA ALA A 250 18.63 -19.40 -1.91
C ALA A 250 17.54 -20.03 -2.80
N THR A 251 16.91 -21.09 -2.28
CA THR A 251 15.74 -21.74 -2.90
C THR A 251 14.44 -21.43 -2.17
N GLU A 252 14.54 -21.13 -0.86
CA GLU A 252 13.40 -20.74 -0.04
C GLU A 252 13.20 -19.22 -0.08
N GLU A 253 11.94 -18.78 0.01
CA GLU A 253 11.56 -17.37 -0.13
C GLU A 253 12.18 -16.48 0.96
N ASP A 254 12.34 -16.99 2.18
CA ASP A 254 12.85 -16.27 3.34
C ASP A 254 14.30 -16.63 3.72
N ASP A 255 15.01 -17.37 2.85
CA ASP A 255 16.42 -17.69 3.03
C ASP A 255 17.31 -16.50 2.67
N GLY A 256 17.54 -15.65 3.67
CA GLY A 256 18.28 -14.42 3.54
C GLY A 256 18.37 -13.67 4.86
N VAL A 257 18.63 -12.37 4.77
CA VAL A 257 18.68 -11.45 5.91
C VAL A 257 17.75 -10.27 5.69
N VAL A 258 17.30 -9.67 6.79
CA VAL A 258 16.59 -8.39 6.78
C VAL A 258 17.51 -7.35 7.40
N ILE A 259 17.70 -6.23 6.71
CA ILE A 259 18.53 -5.12 7.14
C ILE A 259 17.61 -3.96 7.52
N SER A 260 17.83 -3.36 8.68
CA SER A 260 17.14 -2.14 9.12
C SER A 260 18.09 -1.31 9.96
N ILE A 261 17.97 0.01 9.86
CA ILE A 261 18.71 0.96 10.69
C ILE A 261 17.87 1.20 11.94
N ILE A 262 18.48 1.05 13.11
CA ILE A 262 17.79 1.22 14.39
C ILE A 262 18.19 2.56 15.00
N SER A 263 17.21 3.43 15.25
CA SER A 263 17.41 4.59 16.12
C SER A 263 17.25 4.15 17.57
N GLY A 264 18.30 4.32 18.37
CA GLY A 264 18.26 4.04 19.80
C GLY A 264 17.68 5.20 20.61
N LYS A 265 17.51 4.98 21.91
CA LYS A 265 16.99 5.98 22.86
C LYS A 265 17.80 7.30 22.91
N ASN A 266 19.09 7.24 22.56
CA ASN A 266 20.01 8.38 22.65
C ASN A 266 20.26 9.08 21.30
N GLY A 267 19.49 8.73 20.26
CA GLY A 267 19.83 9.04 18.87
C GLY A 267 20.96 8.17 18.37
#